data_AF-A0A3M7QQS0-F1
#
_entry.id   AF-A0A3M7QQS0-F1
#
_cell.length_a   1.000
_cell.length_b   1.000
_cell.length_c   1.000
_cell.angle_alpha   90.00
_cell.angle_beta   90.00
_cell.angle_gamma   90.00
#
_symmetry.space_group_name_H-M   'P 1'
#
loop_
_entity.id
_entity.type
_entity.pdbx_description
1 polymer ?
#
loop_
_entity_poly.entity_id
_entity_poly.type
_entity_poly.pdbx_seq_one_letter_code
_entity_poly.pdbx_strand_id
1 'polypeptide(L)'
;MLKYIYKLFIFYGLIVSNSLAQSCTSTYEPYFNGTCMAPARCKGALINNKCPDGKLCCIEETDYVEKSFVSSDDLKAIVSRNNSRIDFISKVLTEPTSNPSCSQKAFFISQLAYESEGFMISEEPGDEEFLKKKYEEIISLGNINRNEGAKYRGRGFIFLTGRTNYENAGNDLGIPLLDNPELAAFPSVAAKIAVWYWQKAKDVDLNSFADGTFYGFSLLTEAISGGINGLNDRTKLLESANEQLRCGFLLKGRGEACKINGNDGFCKPICVQGLRDRKFCGCNGDTRNRMCSGPQNIRCCVEECSSNMDLAFLIDSSGSIQSRDFIRALEFVENAVNIETYLNTTHSKDDLIERISMINHMRDVTFTGEALNEAFKIYSSERGMRDSSLGVGKIIIVLTDGQSNGLIKPIPVADALRQTGISIISVGVGPNLNFEELIGISGGSSQLIRVDDYQKAALIFYEINQLSCLQPATIPASTNPIEVGLNTAIYFSYPINNTNETKSLDLTVIPLAGDVQVFSSFTNQNPNDFEVADMNIVKRSADNTYSNVPLENSTYENLYIGVKGLTSFNQFKIEIRELNYVPRIIEPTTNSPLILPIIDNLGGENNPGESYNFDFLRH
;
A
#
# COMPACT_ATOMS: atom_id res chain seq x y z
N MET A 1 -6.71 43.31 -26.48
CA MET A 1 -7.48 43.84 -25.35
C MET A 1 -7.73 42.69 -24.38
N LEU A 2 -6.93 42.66 -23.31
CA LEU A 2 -7.37 42.69 -21.90
C LEU A 2 -8.00 41.38 -21.42
N LYS A 3 -7.24 40.51 -20.72
CA LYS A 3 -6.87 40.56 -19.29
C LYS A 3 -7.96 39.99 -18.37
N TYR A 4 -7.57 38.97 -17.61
CA TYR A 4 -7.73 38.85 -16.16
C TYR A 4 -8.89 39.63 -15.54
N ILE A 5 -9.88 38.91 -14.99
CA ILE A 5 -10.59 39.37 -13.80
C ILE A 5 -10.51 38.26 -12.76
N TYR A 6 -9.47 38.37 -11.93
CA TYR A 6 -9.50 37.98 -10.54
C TYR A 6 -10.85 38.39 -9.95
N LYS A 7 -11.60 37.44 -9.37
CA LYS A 7 -12.61 37.77 -8.36
C LYS A 7 -11.88 38.30 -7.13
N LEU A 8 -11.49 39.57 -7.17
CA LEU A 8 -11.27 40.39 -5.98
C LEU A 8 -12.63 40.51 -5.27
N PHE A 9 -12.80 39.78 -4.17
CA PHE A 9 -13.77 40.19 -3.17
C PHE A 9 -13.17 41.35 -2.40
N ILE A 10 -13.54 42.57 -2.80
CA ILE A 10 -13.32 43.77 -2.00
C ILE A 10 -14.31 43.70 -0.83
N PHE A 11 -13.81 43.39 0.36
CA PHE A 11 -14.56 43.67 1.59
C PHE A 11 -14.53 45.18 1.82
N TYR A 12 -15.65 45.84 1.56
CA TYR A 12 -15.93 47.14 2.16
C TYR A 12 -16.14 46.90 3.66
N GLY A 13 -15.09 47.16 4.44
CA GLY A 13 -15.17 47.22 5.90
C GLY A 13 -15.93 48.48 6.30
N LEU A 14 -17.24 48.37 6.44
CA LEU A 14 -18.01 49.26 7.30
C LEU A 14 -17.56 49.04 8.74
N ILE A 15 -16.82 50.01 9.27
CA ILE A 15 -16.63 50.17 10.72
C ILE A 15 -18.01 50.48 11.28
N VAL A 16 -18.65 49.50 11.92
CA VAL A 16 -19.80 49.76 12.80
C VAL A 16 -19.68 48.90 14.06
N SER A 17 -19.72 49.64 15.16
CA SER A 17 -19.99 49.30 16.55
C SER A 17 -19.04 48.35 17.30
N ASN A 18 -18.45 48.90 18.36
CA ASN A 18 -18.12 48.18 19.58
C ASN A 18 -19.38 47.43 20.06
N SER A 19 -19.64 46.21 19.57
CA SER A 19 -20.44 45.27 20.34
C SER A 19 -19.60 44.97 21.58
N LEU A 20 -20.07 45.38 22.75
CA LEU A 20 -19.54 44.87 24.03
C LEU A 20 -19.36 43.36 23.87
N ALA A 21 -18.13 42.89 24.03
CA ALA A 21 -17.83 41.47 23.83
C ALA A 21 -18.67 40.69 24.84
N GLN A 22 -19.59 39.84 24.33
CA GLN A 22 -20.55 39.13 25.17
C GLN A 22 -19.78 38.21 26.12
N SER A 23 -20.01 38.35 27.43
CA SER A 23 -19.42 37.47 28.43
C SER A 23 -20.07 36.09 28.37
N CYS A 24 -19.28 35.08 28.70
CA CYS A 24 -19.73 33.71 28.90
C CYS A 24 -19.04 33.14 30.14
N THR A 25 -19.53 32.01 30.64
CA THR A 25 -18.93 31.33 31.80
C THR A 25 -18.83 29.85 31.47
N SER A 26 -17.82 29.18 32.00
CA SER A 26 -17.67 27.74 31.83
C SER A 26 -18.79 26.97 32.54
N THR A 27 -18.89 25.67 32.28
CA THR A 27 -20.06 24.85 32.64
C THR A 27 -19.91 24.19 34.02
N TYR A 28 -18.69 23.93 34.47
CA TYR A 28 -18.41 23.19 35.69
C TYR A 28 -17.64 24.05 36.70
N GLU A 29 -17.87 23.82 37.99
CA GLU A 29 -17.12 24.50 39.05
C GLU A 29 -15.60 24.25 38.91
N PRO A 30 -14.74 25.25 39.19
CA PRO A 30 -15.03 26.54 39.83
C PRO A 30 -15.60 27.66 38.94
N TYR A 31 -16.07 27.36 37.72
CA TYR A 31 -16.60 28.32 36.75
C TYR A 31 -15.58 29.38 36.31
N PHE A 32 -15.17 29.33 35.06
CA PHE A 32 -14.25 30.30 34.47
C PHE A 32 -15.02 31.33 33.65
N ASN A 33 -14.75 32.61 33.89
CA ASN A 33 -15.32 33.68 33.08
C ASN A 33 -14.55 33.81 31.75
N GLY A 34 -15.30 33.94 30.67
CA GLY A 34 -14.78 34.05 29.32
C GLY A 34 -15.53 35.08 28.50
N THR A 35 -15.15 35.18 27.23
CA THR A 35 -15.73 36.10 26.25
C THR A 35 -16.07 35.35 24.97
N CYS A 36 -17.26 35.57 24.43
CA CYS A 36 -17.68 35.03 23.15
C CYS A 36 -16.86 35.66 22.01
N MET A 37 -16.01 34.86 21.37
CA MET A 37 -15.19 35.31 20.25
C MET A 37 -14.96 34.22 19.21
N ALA A 38 -14.41 34.62 18.06
CA ALA A 38 -14.02 33.67 17.03
C ALA A 38 -12.90 32.74 17.54
N PRO A 39 -12.97 31.41 17.30
CA PRO A 39 -11.96 30.46 17.76
C PRO A 39 -10.52 30.87 17.42
N ALA A 40 -10.30 31.41 16.21
CA ALA A 40 -8.99 31.85 15.72
C ALA A 40 -8.34 32.97 16.55
N ARG A 41 -9.13 33.69 17.37
CA ARG A 41 -8.65 34.78 18.21
C ARG A 41 -8.35 34.37 19.66
N CYS A 42 -8.85 33.22 20.09
CA CYS A 42 -8.79 32.78 21.47
C CYS A 42 -7.41 32.23 21.84
N LYS A 43 -6.75 32.83 22.83
CA LYS A 43 -5.44 32.37 23.33
C LYS A 43 -5.54 31.45 24.54
N GLY A 44 -6.71 30.89 24.83
CA GLY A 44 -6.89 29.96 25.95
C GLY A 44 -7.89 28.85 25.65
N ALA A 45 -8.67 28.45 26.65
CA ALA A 45 -9.64 27.38 26.51
C ALA A 45 -10.84 27.83 25.66
N LEU A 46 -11.18 27.00 24.66
CA LEU A 46 -12.43 27.12 23.91
C LEU A 46 -13.45 26.15 24.50
N ILE A 47 -14.45 26.69 25.18
CA ILE A 47 -15.53 25.92 25.81
C ILE A 47 -16.80 26.05 24.99
N ASN A 48 -17.48 24.92 24.81
CA ASN A 48 -18.71 24.82 24.05
C ASN A 48 -19.90 25.30 24.90
N ASN A 49 -20.16 26.60 24.83
CA ASN A 49 -21.29 27.27 25.47
C ASN A 49 -22.09 28.07 24.43
N LYS A 50 -23.32 28.51 24.77
CA LYS A 50 -24.28 29.22 23.91
C LYS A 50 -23.83 30.65 23.54
N CYS A 51 -22.72 30.78 22.84
CA CYS A 51 -22.35 32.01 22.17
C CYS A 51 -23.06 32.09 20.80
N PRO A 52 -23.58 33.26 20.39
CA PRO A 52 -24.26 33.42 19.11
C PRO A 52 -23.28 33.42 17.93
N ASP A 53 -23.83 33.25 16.72
CA ASP A 53 -23.13 33.45 15.44
C ASP A 53 -21.84 32.61 15.26
N GLY A 54 -21.84 31.36 15.77
CA GLY A 54 -20.71 30.44 15.63
C GLY A 54 -19.47 30.83 16.43
N LYS A 55 -19.56 31.80 17.34
CA LYS A 55 -18.53 32.10 18.33
C LYS A 55 -18.50 31.02 19.41
N LEU A 56 -17.35 30.87 20.07
CA LEU A 56 -17.20 29.99 21.22
C LEU A 56 -16.82 30.80 22.46
N CYS A 57 -17.04 30.21 23.64
CA CYS A 57 -16.63 30.82 24.89
C CYS A 57 -15.12 30.69 25.03
N CYS A 58 -14.40 31.79 24.88
CA CYS A 58 -12.96 31.82 25.09
C CYS A 58 -12.64 32.24 26.52
N ILE A 59 -11.96 31.36 27.26
CA ILE A 59 -11.35 31.70 28.54
C ILE A 59 -9.87 31.91 28.25
N GLU A 60 -9.42 33.15 28.27
CA GLU A 60 -8.03 33.52 27.97
C GLU A 60 -7.05 32.90 28.97
N GLU A 61 -5.91 32.43 28.47
CA GLU A 61 -4.82 31.89 29.28
C GLU A 61 -3.65 32.88 29.24
N THR A 62 -3.30 33.46 30.38
CA THR A 62 -2.22 34.46 30.46
C THR A 62 -1.04 34.00 31.31
N ASP A 63 -1.25 33.04 32.20
CA ASP A 63 -0.22 32.51 33.09
C ASP A 63 0.24 31.14 32.59
N TYR A 64 1.35 31.12 31.86
CA TYR A 64 1.94 29.92 31.29
C TYR A 64 3.46 30.05 31.23
N VAL A 65 4.14 28.91 31.20
CA VAL A 65 5.59 28.86 30.98
C VAL A 65 5.81 28.57 29.51
N GLU A 66 6.54 29.45 28.81
CA GLU A 66 6.95 29.20 27.43
C GLU A 66 7.80 27.92 27.36
N LYS A 67 7.28 26.93 26.65
CA LYS A 67 7.92 25.66 26.34
C LYS A 67 7.52 25.31 24.92
N SER A 68 8.46 25.49 24.00
CA SER A 68 8.21 25.32 22.57
C SER A 68 9.37 24.59 21.93
N PHE A 69 9.04 23.58 21.13
CA PHE A 69 10.00 22.91 20.25
C PHE A 69 9.72 23.16 18.76
N VAL A 70 8.70 23.96 18.46
CA VAL A 70 8.27 24.32 17.11
C VAL A 70 8.00 25.81 17.05
N SER A 71 8.60 26.51 16.10
CA SER A 71 8.39 27.95 15.99
C SER A 71 6.95 28.29 15.61
N SER A 72 6.49 29.52 15.92
CA SER A 72 5.16 29.97 15.49
C SER A 72 5.00 29.88 13.98
N ASP A 73 6.02 30.29 13.22
CA ASP A 73 5.98 30.27 11.76
C ASP A 73 5.91 28.84 11.21
N ASP A 74 6.69 27.91 11.76
CA ASP A 74 6.64 26.50 11.38
C ASP A 74 5.26 25.91 11.69
N LEU A 75 4.71 26.16 12.88
CA LEU A 75 3.40 25.62 13.26
C LEU A 75 2.28 26.15 12.36
N LYS A 76 2.31 27.45 12.04
CA LYS A 76 1.38 28.08 11.08
C LYS A 76 1.47 27.47 9.69
N ALA A 77 2.68 27.17 9.23
CA ALA A 77 2.90 26.51 7.95
C ALA A 77 2.37 25.06 7.99
N ILE A 78 2.65 24.31 9.06
CA ILE A 78 2.19 22.93 9.25
C ILE A 78 0.67 22.84 9.12
N VAL A 79 -0.06 23.68 9.85
CA VAL A 79 -1.54 23.66 9.85
C VAL A 79 -2.17 24.54 8.77
N SER A 80 -1.36 25.24 7.96
CA SER A 80 -1.80 26.20 6.94
C SER A 80 -2.77 27.27 7.48
N ARG A 81 -2.51 27.79 8.69
CA ARG A 81 -3.35 28.81 9.35
C ARG A 81 -2.48 29.87 10.00
N ASN A 82 -2.79 31.14 9.75
CA ASN A 82 -2.12 32.27 10.38
C ASN A 82 -3.11 33.02 11.30
N ASN A 83 -3.10 32.69 12.59
CA ASN A 83 -3.96 33.34 13.59
C ASN A 83 -3.33 33.35 14.98
N SER A 84 -3.88 34.17 15.88
CA SER A 84 -3.31 34.41 17.21
C SER A 84 -3.43 33.22 18.17
N ARG A 85 -4.31 32.26 17.87
CA ARG A 85 -4.42 31.03 18.62
C ARG A 85 -3.23 30.12 18.34
N ILE A 86 -2.85 29.92 17.07
CA ILE A 86 -1.64 29.16 16.70
C ILE A 86 -0.38 29.81 17.27
N ASP A 87 -0.31 31.15 17.25
CA ASP A 87 0.78 31.89 17.91
C ASP A 87 0.92 31.50 19.39
N PHE A 88 -0.19 31.44 20.12
CA PHE A 88 -0.19 31.05 21.52
C PHE A 88 0.21 29.58 21.71
N ILE A 89 -0.39 28.67 20.93
CA ILE A 89 -0.13 27.23 21.05
C ILE A 89 1.35 26.91 20.80
N SER A 90 1.96 27.57 19.81
CA SER A 90 3.39 27.38 19.53
C SER A 90 4.27 27.65 20.74
N LYS A 91 3.84 28.50 21.67
CA LYS A 91 4.59 28.83 22.90
C LYS A 91 4.44 27.84 24.03
N VAL A 92 3.36 27.05 24.04
CA VAL A 92 3.04 26.11 25.13
C VAL A 92 3.21 24.64 24.73
N LEU A 93 3.41 24.34 23.44
CA LEU A 93 3.53 22.98 22.93
C LEU A 93 4.85 22.32 23.35
N THR A 94 4.76 21.27 24.16
CA THR A 94 5.91 20.54 24.71
C THR A 94 6.32 19.33 23.87
N GLU A 95 7.60 18.94 23.93
CA GLU A 95 8.13 17.75 23.25
C GLU A 95 7.50 16.43 23.75
N PRO A 96 7.32 15.42 22.87
CA PRO A 96 6.70 14.14 23.22
C PRO A 96 7.52 13.25 24.16
N THR A 97 8.82 13.54 24.33
CA THR A 97 9.72 12.88 25.29
C THR A 97 10.96 13.75 25.52
N SER A 98 11.85 13.33 26.41
CA SER A 98 13.16 13.97 26.57
C SER A 98 14.04 13.70 25.34
N ASN A 99 14.49 14.76 24.66
CA ASN A 99 15.32 14.67 23.44
C ASN A 99 14.67 13.81 22.33
N PRO A 100 13.48 14.17 21.85
CA PRO A 100 12.77 13.37 20.87
C PRO A 100 13.52 13.39 19.53
N SER A 101 13.45 12.27 18.80
CA SER A 101 13.89 12.19 17.42
C SER A 101 13.07 13.14 16.53
N CYS A 102 13.58 13.45 15.34
CA CYS A 102 12.84 14.30 14.41
C CYS A 102 11.50 13.66 14.02
N SER A 103 11.49 12.35 13.75
CA SER A 103 10.26 11.60 13.47
C SER A 103 9.25 11.66 14.62
N GLN A 104 9.71 11.56 15.87
CA GLN A 104 8.85 11.71 17.06
C GLN A 104 8.20 13.10 17.12
N LYS A 105 8.97 14.17 16.85
CA LYS A 105 8.45 15.55 16.78
C LYS A 105 7.36 15.69 15.71
N ALA A 106 7.62 15.21 14.50
CA ALA A 106 6.71 15.34 13.36
C ALA A 106 5.44 14.50 13.52
N PHE A 107 5.56 13.27 14.03
CA PHE A 107 4.41 12.39 14.28
C PHE A 107 3.52 12.96 15.38
N PHE A 108 4.13 13.49 16.44
CA PHE A 108 3.39 14.13 17.53
C PHE A 108 2.58 15.33 17.04
N ILE A 109 3.22 16.31 16.39
CA ILE A 109 2.52 17.52 15.92
C ILE A 109 1.42 17.18 14.92
N SER A 110 1.69 16.30 13.96
CA SER A 110 0.70 15.96 12.92
C SER A 110 -0.56 15.32 13.49
N GLN A 111 -0.43 14.48 14.50
CA GLN A 111 -1.56 13.83 15.16
C GLN A 111 -2.35 14.82 16.01
N LEU A 112 -1.67 15.62 16.85
CA LEU A 112 -2.34 16.66 17.63
C LEU A 112 -3.05 17.69 16.76
N ALA A 113 -2.39 18.11 15.68
CA ALA A 113 -3.00 19.01 14.71
C ALA A 113 -4.24 18.38 14.08
N TYR A 114 -4.23 17.10 13.73
CA TYR A 114 -5.42 16.46 13.16
C TYR A 114 -6.57 16.38 14.19
N GLU A 115 -6.31 15.83 15.38
CA GLU A 115 -7.33 15.64 16.43
C GLU A 115 -8.00 16.96 16.82
N SER A 116 -7.26 18.05 16.82
CA SER A 116 -7.74 19.38 17.24
C SER A 116 -8.11 20.32 16.08
N GLU A 117 -8.31 19.78 14.86
CA GLU A 117 -8.65 20.55 13.66
C GLU A 117 -7.70 21.72 13.35
N GLY A 118 -6.40 21.44 13.44
CA GLY A 118 -5.32 22.41 13.37
C GLY A 118 -5.30 23.29 14.62
N PHE A 119 -5.54 22.69 15.79
CA PHE A 119 -5.63 23.36 17.09
C PHE A 119 -6.74 24.42 17.22
N MET A 120 -7.78 24.32 16.40
CA MET A 120 -8.89 25.27 16.37
C MET A 120 -10.00 24.95 17.37
N ILE A 121 -9.99 23.75 17.94
CA ILE A 121 -10.94 23.32 18.97
C ILE A 121 -10.19 22.80 20.20
N SER A 122 -10.76 23.05 21.38
CA SER A 122 -10.26 22.55 22.67
C SER A 122 -11.22 21.58 23.35
N GLU A 123 -12.44 21.47 22.84
CA GLU A 123 -13.51 20.67 23.41
C GLU A 123 -14.37 20.11 22.28
N GLU A 124 -14.84 18.88 22.48
CA GLU A 124 -15.66 18.18 21.52
C GLU A 124 -17.00 18.90 21.26
N PRO A 125 -17.35 19.13 19.99
CA PRO A 125 -18.63 19.72 19.65
C PRO A 125 -19.77 18.74 19.95
N GLY A 126 -20.86 19.27 20.50
CA GLY A 126 -22.06 18.50 20.81
C GLY A 126 -22.82 19.11 21.98
N ASP A 127 -24.15 19.05 21.92
CA ASP A 127 -24.98 19.38 23.09
C ASP A 127 -24.88 18.28 24.16
N GLU A 128 -25.36 18.58 25.37
CA GLU A 128 -25.30 17.64 26.47
C GLU A 128 -26.04 16.34 26.21
N GLU A 129 -27.15 16.37 25.47
CA GLU A 129 -27.96 15.18 25.23
C GLU A 129 -27.26 14.22 24.26
N PHE A 130 -26.68 14.75 23.20
CA PHE A 130 -25.84 14.01 22.27
C PHE A 130 -24.65 13.37 22.98
N LEU A 131 -23.94 14.13 23.81
CA LEU A 131 -22.75 13.63 24.51
C LEU A 131 -23.09 12.63 25.62
N LYS A 132 -24.22 12.78 26.30
CA LYS A 132 -24.75 11.74 27.19
C LYS A 132 -25.00 10.46 26.40
N LYS A 133 -25.75 10.52 25.29
CA LYS A 133 -25.99 9.33 24.46
C LYS A 133 -24.70 8.68 23.96
N LYS A 134 -23.66 9.48 23.70
CA LYS A 134 -22.39 9.00 23.17
C LYS A 134 -21.47 8.38 24.23
N TYR A 135 -21.47 8.88 25.46
CA TYR A 135 -20.45 8.55 26.46
C TYR A 135 -20.96 8.11 27.84
N GLU A 136 -22.25 8.26 28.12
CA GLU A 136 -22.86 7.83 29.37
C GLU A 136 -22.86 6.30 29.48
N GLU A 137 -22.66 5.75 30.69
CA GLU A 137 -22.70 4.31 30.98
C GLU A 137 -21.70 3.46 30.19
N ILE A 138 -20.71 4.09 29.53
CA ILE A 138 -19.59 3.38 28.91
C ILE A 138 -18.59 2.98 29.99
N ILE A 139 -18.65 1.71 30.40
CA ILE A 139 -17.81 1.12 31.45
C ILE A 139 -16.32 1.35 31.20
N SER A 140 -15.85 1.21 29.95
CA SER A 140 -14.44 1.41 29.59
C SER A 140 -13.95 2.86 29.77
N LEU A 141 -14.85 3.83 29.84
CA LEU A 141 -14.56 5.24 30.10
C LEU A 141 -14.75 5.63 31.57
N GLY A 142 -15.26 4.72 32.41
CA GLY A 142 -15.57 4.97 33.82
C GLY A 142 -16.75 5.90 34.07
N ASN A 143 -17.53 6.23 33.03
CA ASN A 143 -18.70 7.08 33.15
C ASN A 143 -19.88 6.23 33.64
N ILE A 144 -20.00 6.04 34.95
CA ILE A 144 -21.02 5.16 35.57
C ILE A 144 -22.10 5.94 36.31
N ASN A 145 -21.94 7.25 36.49
CA ASN A 145 -22.92 8.12 37.12
C ASN A 145 -23.56 9.06 36.10
N ARG A 146 -24.76 9.54 36.44
CA ARG A 146 -25.55 10.46 35.62
C ARG A 146 -24.78 11.74 35.25
N ASN A 147 -24.86 12.12 33.98
CA ASN A 147 -24.24 13.30 33.36
C ASN A 147 -22.70 13.24 33.21
N GLU A 148 -22.08 12.10 33.50
CA GLU A 148 -20.63 11.96 33.37
C GLU A 148 -20.18 11.92 31.90
N GLY A 149 -21.01 11.43 30.98
CA GLY A 149 -20.71 11.44 29.55
C GLY A 149 -20.51 12.84 28.99
N ALA A 150 -21.36 13.78 29.42
CA ALA A 150 -21.21 15.20 29.06
C ALA A 150 -20.11 15.89 29.87
N LYS A 151 -19.91 15.54 31.15
CA LYS A 151 -18.87 16.15 32.00
C LYS A 151 -17.46 15.82 31.50
N TYR A 152 -17.19 14.57 31.18
CA TYR A 152 -15.88 14.06 30.75
C TYR A 152 -15.81 13.81 29.23
N ARG A 153 -16.39 14.74 28.44
CA ARG A 153 -16.28 14.75 26.96
C ARG A 153 -14.85 14.99 26.49
N GLY A 154 -14.58 14.82 25.19
CA GLY A 154 -13.26 15.06 24.61
C GLY A 154 -12.75 16.49 24.81
N ARG A 155 -11.54 16.65 25.38
CA ARG A 155 -10.86 17.95 25.50
C ARG A 155 -9.37 17.89 25.20
N GLY A 156 -8.81 19.05 24.87
CA GLY A 156 -7.41 19.24 24.58
C GLY A 156 -7.00 18.71 23.21
N PHE A 157 -5.68 18.66 22.95
CA PHE A 157 -5.16 18.38 21.61
C PHE A 157 -5.27 16.91 21.18
N ILE A 158 -5.52 15.99 22.11
CA ILE A 158 -5.70 14.54 21.86
C ILE A 158 -7.11 14.06 22.22
N PHE A 159 -8.04 14.97 22.56
CA PHE A 159 -9.41 14.65 22.93
C PHE A 159 -9.52 13.65 24.10
N LEU A 160 -8.91 13.98 25.24
CA LEU A 160 -9.03 13.20 26.47
C LEU A 160 -10.52 13.04 26.83
N THR A 161 -11.00 11.80 26.91
CA THR A 161 -12.42 11.47 27.05
C THR A 161 -12.62 10.38 28.11
N GLY A 162 -13.64 10.52 28.95
CA GLY A 162 -14.04 9.54 29.96
C GLY A 162 -13.44 9.80 31.34
N ARG A 163 -14.27 9.65 32.38
CA ARG A 163 -13.91 9.88 33.79
C ARG A 163 -12.58 9.23 34.18
N THR A 164 -12.38 7.95 33.86
CA THR A 164 -11.16 7.21 34.21
C THR A 164 -9.91 7.87 33.63
N ASN A 165 -9.99 8.36 32.40
CA ASN A 165 -8.86 8.99 31.73
C ASN A 165 -8.55 10.38 32.32
N TYR A 166 -9.59 11.15 32.69
CA TYR A 166 -9.42 12.41 33.42
C TYR A 166 -8.80 12.21 34.80
N GLU A 167 -9.23 11.18 35.53
CA GLU A 167 -8.66 10.81 36.83
C GLU A 167 -7.18 10.40 36.71
N ASN A 168 -6.86 9.48 35.80
CA ASN A 168 -5.50 8.99 35.61
C ASN A 168 -4.56 10.11 35.16
N ALA A 169 -4.95 10.91 34.17
CA ALA A 169 -4.17 12.06 33.71
C ALA A 169 -3.99 13.09 34.83
N GLY A 170 -5.05 13.36 35.58
CA GLY A 170 -5.02 14.34 36.66
C GLY A 170 -4.07 13.95 37.79
N ASN A 171 -4.12 12.68 38.22
CA ASN A 171 -3.25 12.13 39.24
C ASN A 171 -1.77 12.16 38.82
N ASP A 172 -1.47 11.73 37.60
CA ASP A 172 -0.10 11.67 37.09
C ASP A 172 0.51 13.06 36.84
N LEU A 173 -0.31 14.03 36.43
CA LEU A 173 0.13 15.40 36.13
C LEU A 173 0.07 16.33 37.35
N GLY A 174 -0.58 15.91 38.45
CA GLY A 174 -0.85 16.76 39.60
C GLY A 174 -1.82 17.92 39.29
N ILE A 175 -2.77 17.68 38.36
CA ILE A 175 -3.77 18.67 37.92
C ILE A 175 -5.14 18.12 38.29
N PRO A 176 -6.03 18.89 38.94
CA PRO A 176 -7.33 18.38 39.42
C PRO A 176 -8.35 18.23 38.27
N LEU A 177 -8.06 17.36 37.30
CA LEU A 177 -8.85 17.17 36.09
C LEU A 177 -10.17 16.40 36.34
N LEU A 178 -10.23 15.59 37.40
CA LEU A 178 -11.46 14.90 37.77
C LEU A 178 -12.51 15.88 38.30
N ASP A 179 -12.09 16.79 39.18
CA ASP A 179 -12.96 17.81 39.76
C ASP A 179 -13.24 18.93 38.76
N ASN A 180 -12.19 19.38 38.05
CA ASN A 180 -12.20 20.54 37.15
C ASN A 180 -11.84 20.13 35.70
N PRO A 181 -12.71 19.38 35.00
CA PRO A 181 -12.38 18.79 33.69
C PRO A 181 -12.16 19.83 32.58
N GLU A 182 -12.69 21.05 32.72
CA GLU A 182 -12.48 22.14 31.76
C GLU A 182 -11.03 22.63 31.73
N LEU A 183 -10.22 22.33 32.75
CA LEU A 183 -8.77 22.59 32.72
C LEU A 183 -8.11 21.90 31.52
N ALA A 184 -8.61 20.74 31.08
CA ALA A 184 -8.07 20.02 29.93
C ALA A 184 -8.20 20.79 28.60
N ALA A 185 -9.07 21.79 28.52
CA ALA A 185 -9.26 22.63 27.34
C ALA A 185 -8.22 23.76 27.21
N PHE A 186 -7.51 24.09 28.29
CA PHE A 186 -6.48 25.13 28.28
C PHE A 186 -5.25 24.64 27.51
N PRO A 187 -4.72 25.40 26.52
CA PRO A 187 -3.58 24.98 25.72
C PRO A 187 -2.37 24.47 26.51
N SER A 188 -1.99 25.11 27.64
CA SER A 188 -0.84 24.65 28.43
C SER A 188 -1.08 23.30 29.13
N VAL A 189 -2.31 23.04 29.55
CA VAL A 189 -2.71 21.77 30.17
C VAL A 189 -2.91 20.70 29.08
N ALA A 190 -3.52 21.06 27.96
CA ALA A 190 -3.69 20.21 26.80
C ALA A 190 -2.36 19.68 26.25
N ALA A 191 -1.30 20.51 26.23
CA ALA A 191 0.05 20.08 25.87
C ALA A 191 0.61 19.02 26.84
N LYS A 192 0.44 19.22 28.16
CA LYS A 192 0.85 18.24 29.18
C LYS A 192 0.09 16.92 29.05
N ILE A 193 -1.23 17.00 28.85
CA ILE A 193 -2.10 15.84 28.62
C ILE A 193 -1.66 15.08 27.36
N ALA A 194 -1.32 15.79 26.28
CA ALA A 194 -0.86 15.16 25.05
C ALA A 194 0.42 14.34 25.27
N VAL A 195 1.41 14.88 25.99
CA VAL A 195 2.64 14.15 26.34
C VAL A 195 2.36 12.96 27.26
N TRP A 196 1.54 13.16 28.30
CA TRP A 196 1.13 12.07 29.19
C TRP A 196 0.42 10.95 28.42
N TYR A 197 -0.49 11.31 27.52
CA TYR A 197 -1.21 10.34 26.71
C TYR A 197 -0.26 9.53 25.84
N TRP A 198 0.69 10.21 25.22
CA TRP A 198 1.69 9.62 24.34
C TRP A 198 2.57 8.58 25.03
N GLN A 199 2.92 8.82 26.30
CA GLN A 199 3.88 8.01 27.05
C GLN A 199 3.22 6.97 27.97
N LYS A 200 2.02 7.25 28.50
CA LYS A 200 1.47 6.51 29.64
C LYS A 200 0.01 6.08 29.51
N ALA A 201 -0.80 6.72 28.67
CA ALA A 201 -2.24 6.39 28.62
C ALA A 201 -2.55 5.08 27.88
N LYS A 202 -1.54 4.49 27.22
CA LYS A 202 -1.63 3.23 26.49
C LYS A 202 -0.66 2.23 27.10
N ASP A 203 -0.92 0.95 26.86
CA ASP A 203 -0.02 -0.15 27.27
C ASP A 203 1.35 -0.12 26.55
N VAL A 204 1.52 0.81 25.61
CA VAL A 204 2.74 1.03 24.82
C VAL A 204 3.05 2.52 24.74
N ASP A 205 4.32 2.90 24.87
CA ASP A 205 4.78 4.26 24.58
C ASP A 205 4.68 4.52 23.06
N LEU A 206 3.86 5.49 22.66
CA LEU A 206 3.60 5.78 21.25
C LEU A 206 4.84 6.28 20.50
N ASN A 207 5.88 6.74 21.20
CA ASN A 207 7.17 7.05 20.58
C ASN A 207 7.83 5.84 19.90
N SER A 208 7.49 4.62 20.32
CA SER A 208 7.98 3.38 19.70
C SER A 208 7.52 3.22 18.24
N PHE A 209 6.36 3.77 17.89
CA PHE A 209 5.83 3.76 16.53
C PHE A 209 6.36 4.93 15.68
N ALA A 210 7.02 5.92 16.27
CA ALA A 210 7.50 7.11 15.57
C ALA A 210 8.90 6.89 14.96
N ASP A 211 9.03 5.83 14.17
CA ASP A 211 10.28 5.39 13.52
C ASP A 211 10.57 6.11 12.20
N GLY A 212 9.69 7.03 11.78
CA GLY A 212 9.80 7.75 10.51
C GLY A 212 9.26 6.98 9.30
N THR A 213 8.61 5.83 9.52
CA THR A 213 7.97 5.03 8.48
C THR A 213 6.46 5.26 8.43
N PHE A 214 5.87 5.02 7.26
CA PHE A 214 4.41 5.07 7.11
C PHE A 214 3.69 3.98 7.92
N TYR A 215 4.33 2.83 8.14
CA TYR A 215 3.78 1.74 8.94
C TYR A 215 3.67 2.15 10.41
N GLY A 216 4.77 2.65 10.99
CA GLY A 216 4.77 3.22 12.34
C GLY A 216 3.72 4.32 12.49
N PHE A 217 3.58 5.21 11.50
CA PHE A 217 2.56 6.26 11.53
C PHE A 217 1.12 5.72 11.51
N SER A 218 0.90 4.60 10.81
CA SER A 218 -0.42 3.94 10.73
C SER A 218 -0.77 3.26 12.05
N LEU A 219 0.17 2.52 12.66
CA LEU A 219 0.00 1.95 14.01
C LEU A 219 -0.30 3.02 15.05
N LEU A 220 0.42 4.14 14.97
CA LEU A 220 0.22 5.27 15.86
C LEU A 220 -1.18 5.90 15.68
N THR A 221 -1.65 6.02 14.43
CA THR A 221 -3.00 6.51 14.13
C THR A 221 -4.07 5.57 14.70
N GLU A 222 -3.86 4.26 14.59
CA GLU A 222 -4.74 3.24 15.17
C GLU A 222 -4.80 3.32 16.68
N ALA A 223 -3.64 3.43 17.34
CA ALA A 223 -3.55 3.53 18.80
C ALA A 223 -4.29 4.76 19.36
N ILE A 224 -4.24 5.89 18.63
CA ILE A 224 -4.89 7.14 19.03
C ILE A 224 -6.40 7.10 18.76
N SER A 225 -6.80 6.75 17.53
CA SER A 225 -8.17 6.94 17.07
C SER A 225 -9.05 5.67 17.11
N GLY A 226 -8.48 4.53 17.54
CA GLY A 226 -9.16 3.23 17.53
C GLY A 226 -9.36 2.65 16.13
N GLY A 227 -8.58 3.12 15.15
CA GLY A 227 -8.63 2.75 13.74
C GLY A 227 -7.79 3.70 12.87
N ILE A 228 -7.90 3.62 11.54
CA ILE A 228 -7.10 4.46 10.62
C ILE A 228 -7.86 5.72 10.13
N ASN A 229 -8.72 6.28 10.97
CA ASN A 229 -9.58 7.39 10.60
C ASN A 229 -8.76 8.64 10.27
N GLY A 230 -8.98 9.22 9.08
CA GLY A 230 -8.30 10.44 8.66
C GLY A 230 -6.83 10.28 8.25
N LEU A 231 -6.35 9.04 8.09
CA LEU A 231 -4.91 8.74 7.90
C LEU A 231 -4.24 9.57 6.79
N ASN A 232 -4.92 9.86 5.68
CA ASN A 232 -4.36 10.70 4.62
C ASN A 232 -4.20 12.16 5.01
N ASP A 233 -5.18 12.73 5.70
CA ASP A 233 -5.11 14.14 6.11
C ASP A 233 -4.11 14.29 7.26
N ARG A 234 -4.02 13.28 8.15
CA ARG A 234 -2.89 13.12 9.08
C ARG A 234 -1.55 13.02 8.35
N THR A 235 -1.48 12.28 7.24
CA THR A 235 -0.26 12.13 6.43
C THR A 235 0.16 13.44 5.78
N LYS A 236 -0.78 14.25 5.28
CA LYS A 236 -0.48 15.59 4.75
C LYS A 236 0.09 16.51 5.84
N LEU A 237 -0.49 16.47 7.03
CA LEU A 237 0.03 17.20 8.20
C LEU A 237 1.43 16.70 8.58
N LEU A 238 1.68 15.39 8.48
CA LEU A 238 3.00 14.80 8.73
C LEU A 238 4.01 15.20 7.65
N GLU A 239 3.66 15.18 6.38
CA GLU A 239 4.54 15.63 5.28
C GLU A 239 4.89 17.11 5.46
N SER A 240 3.92 17.95 5.82
CA SER A 240 4.15 19.36 6.16
C SER A 240 5.04 19.52 7.40
N ALA A 241 4.78 18.75 8.48
CA ALA A 241 5.62 18.76 9.68
C ALA A 241 7.06 18.33 9.39
N ASN A 242 7.25 17.28 8.59
CA ASN A 242 8.55 16.80 8.16
C ASN A 242 9.33 17.86 7.37
N GLU A 243 8.65 18.60 6.50
CA GLU A 243 9.25 19.70 5.73
C GLU A 243 9.66 20.85 6.65
N GLN A 244 8.73 21.38 7.47
CA GLN A 244 8.99 22.56 8.31
C GLN A 244 10.02 22.27 9.41
N LEU A 245 9.95 21.09 10.03
CA LEU A 245 10.88 20.67 11.07
C LEU A 245 12.19 20.08 10.51
N ARG A 246 12.32 19.97 9.18
CA ARG A 246 13.48 19.41 8.48
C ARG A 246 13.82 17.98 8.89
N CYS A 247 12.80 17.14 9.05
CA CYS A 247 12.92 15.75 9.49
C CYS A 247 13.17 14.75 8.36
N GLY A 248 13.40 15.22 7.14
CA GLY A 248 13.52 14.37 5.96
C GLY A 248 12.15 13.97 5.43
N PHE A 249 12.06 12.87 4.68
CA PHE A 249 10.81 12.41 4.11
C PHE A 249 10.26 11.21 4.88
N LEU A 250 8.94 11.07 4.90
CA LEU A 250 8.29 9.87 5.39
C LEU A 250 8.79 8.65 4.59
N LEU A 251 9.37 7.68 5.27
CA LEU A 251 9.89 6.46 4.64
C LEU A 251 8.72 5.55 4.25
N LYS A 252 8.26 5.76 3.02
CA LYS A 252 7.29 4.93 2.30
C LYS A 252 8.04 3.65 1.87
N GLY A 253 8.12 2.64 2.73
CA GLY A 253 8.64 1.32 2.34
C GLY A 253 9.43 0.53 3.38
N ARG A 254 9.51 0.97 4.64
CA ARG A 254 10.10 0.17 5.73
C ARG A 254 9.11 -0.04 6.89
N GLY A 255 9.28 -1.14 7.62
CA GLY A 255 8.57 -1.52 8.84
C GLY A 255 9.35 -2.65 9.54
N GLU A 256 8.81 -3.23 10.61
CA GLU A 256 9.56 -4.12 11.51
C GLU A 256 10.27 -5.29 10.81
N ALA A 257 11.41 -5.68 11.39
CA ALA A 257 12.13 -6.88 11.01
C ALA A 257 11.28 -8.12 11.34
N CYS A 258 11.06 -9.01 10.37
CA CYS A 258 10.32 -10.25 10.53
C CYS A 258 11.18 -11.45 10.10
N LYS A 259 10.80 -12.67 10.50
CA LYS A 259 11.44 -13.89 9.99
C LYS A 259 10.50 -14.64 9.07
N ILE A 260 10.95 -14.89 7.84
CA ILE A 260 10.21 -15.61 6.79
C ILE A 260 10.99 -16.90 6.50
N ASN A 261 10.41 -18.05 6.81
CA ASN A 261 11.03 -19.37 6.60
C ASN A 261 12.46 -19.50 7.16
N GLY A 262 12.74 -18.85 8.30
CA GLY A 262 14.06 -18.87 8.95
C GLY A 262 15.03 -17.76 8.52
N ASN A 263 14.68 -16.96 7.51
CA ASN A 263 15.46 -15.83 7.02
C ASN A 263 14.89 -14.49 7.52
N ASP A 264 15.74 -13.49 7.71
CA ASP A 264 15.34 -12.14 8.13
C ASP A 264 14.68 -11.36 6.97
N GLY A 265 13.65 -10.57 7.26
CA GLY A 265 12.87 -9.75 6.31
C GLY A 265 12.32 -8.47 6.97
N PHE A 266 11.60 -7.61 6.22
CA PHE A 266 11.04 -6.34 6.74
C PHE A 266 9.66 -6.02 6.13
N CYS A 267 8.78 -5.36 6.90
CA CYS A 267 7.49 -4.84 6.39
C CYS A 267 7.69 -3.65 5.41
N LYS A 268 6.83 -3.50 4.39
CA LYS A 268 6.94 -2.41 3.38
C LYS A 268 5.60 -1.68 3.13
N PRO A 269 5.52 -0.35 3.33
CA PRO A 269 4.43 0.48 2.79
C PRO A 269 4.77 1.09 1.42
N ILE A 270 3.90 0.90 0.42
CA ILE A 270 3.94 1.65 -0.86
C ILE A 270 2.77 2.65 -0.85
N CYS A 271 2.98 3.88 -1.32
CA CYS A 271 1.92 4.91 -1.42
C CYS A 271 1.96 5.61 -2.78
N VAL A 272 0.79 5.91 -3.37
CA VAL A 272 0.62 7.01 -4.34
C VAL A 272 -0.72 7.75 -4.11
N GLN A 273 -0.85 8.91 -4.72
CA GLN A 273 -1.47 10.12 -4.17
C GLN A 273 -3.01 10.14 -4.14
N GLY A 274 -3.56 10.67 -3.03
CA GLY A 274 -4.89 11.29 -2.98
C GLY A 274 -6.06 10.30 -2.85
N LEU A 275 -6.40 9.93 -1.62
CA LEU A 275 -7.66 9.24 -1.27
C LEU A 275 -8.86 9.58 -2.18
N ARG A 276 -9.52 8.55 -2.70
CA ARG A 276 -10.87 8.14 -2.25
C ARG A 276 -11.19 6.71 -2.72
N ASP A 277 -11.79 5.98 -1.78
CA ASP A 277 -12.50 4.68 -1.92
C ASP A 277 -11.71 3.36 -1.75
N ARG A 278 -10.63 3.46 -0.95
CA ARG A 278 -9.92 2.47 -0.07
C ARG A 278 -9.06 1.35 -0.70
N LYS A 279 -7.78 1.26 -0.23
CA LYS A 279 -6.98 0.06 0.19
C LYS A 279 -5.60 0.51 0.74
N PHE A 280 -5.04 -0.13 1.79
CA PHE A 280 -3.73 0.14 2.45
C PHE A 280 -3.00 -1.19 2.70
N CYS A 281 -1.68 -1.40 2.46
CA CYS A 281 -0.87 -2.66 2.19
C CYS A 281 -0.42 -3.70 3.29
N GLY A 282 -0.32 -5.03 2.99
CA GLY A 282 0.21 -6.12 3.88
C GLY A 282 1.20 -7.16 3.25
N CYS A 283 1.82 -8.04 4.09
CA CYS A 283 3.06 -8.87 3.93
C CYS A 283 3.11 -9.97 2.84
N ASN A 284 4.31 -10.52 2.56
CA ASN A 284 4.55 -11.71 1.71
C ASN A 284 4.81 -12.98 2.56
N GLY A 285 3.89 -13.96 2.59
CA GLY A 285 3.99 -15.25 3.31
C GLY A 285 2.67 -15.79 3.88
N ASP A 286 2.58 -17.12 4.07
CA ASP A 286 1.33 -17.89 4.24
C ASP A 286 0.39 -17.42 5.37
N THR A 287 -0.91 -17.44 5.06
CA THR A 287 -2.00 -17.01 5.94
C THR A 287 -2.51 -18.18 6.77
N ARG A 288 -2.49 -18.06 8.11
CA ARG A 288 -3.42 -18.84 8.94
C ARG A 288 -4.61 -17.94 9.26
N ASN A 289 -5.81 -18.34 8.85
CA ASN A 289 -7.07 -17.63 9.12
C ASN A 289 -7.15 -16.18 8.57
N ARG A 290 -6.53 -15.88 7.42
CA ARG A 290 -6.61 -14.55 6.76
C ARG A 290 -6.06 -13.37 7.59
N MET A 291 -5.06 -13.61 8.45
CA MET A 291 -4.40 -12.57 9.25
C MET A 291 -2.90 -12.56 9.02
N CYS A 292 -2.34 -11.38 8.71
CA CYS A 292 -0.94 -11.09 9.05
C CYS A 292 -0.83 -11.04 10.58
N SER A 293 0.28 -11.46 11.18
CA SER A 293 0.54 -11.20 12.60
C SER A 293 0.89 -9.71 12.78
N GLY A 294 -0.15 -8.89 12.82
CA GLY A 294 -0.18 -7.43 12.85
C GLY A 294 -1.64 -7.00 12.67
N PRO A 295 -2.05 -5.77 13.05
CA PRO A 295 -3.46 -5.44 13.14
C PRO A 295 -4.18 -5.67 11.80
N GLN A 296 -5.35 -6.30 11.88
CA GLN A 296 -6.15 -6.63 10.71
C GLN A 296 -6.46 -5.39 9.88
N ASN A 297 -6.50 -5.57 8.55
CA ASN A 297 -6.93 -4.63 7.50
C ASN A 297 -5.84 -3.93 6.70
N ILE A 298 -4.81 -4.66 6.27
CA ILE A 298 -3.83 -4.15 5.31
C ILE A 298 -3.87 -4.96 3.96
N ARG A 299 -4.51 -4.39 2.92
CA ARG A 299 -4.61 -4.73 1.47
C ARG A 299 -3.70 -3.92 0.50
N CYS A 300 -3.00 -4.59 -0.41
CA CYS A 300 -2.07 -4.04 -1.43
C CYS A 300 -2.65 -2.97 -2.38
N CYS A 301 -1.82 -1.98 -2.76
CA CYS A 301 -2.04 -1.09 -3.90
C CYS A 301 -1.24 -1.58 -5.12
N VAL A 302 -1.87 -1.49 -6.30
CA VAL A 302 -1.34 -1.84 -7.63
C VAL A 302 -0.38 -0.76 -8.13
N GLU A 303 0.65 -1.14 -8.88
CA GLU A 303 1.19 -0.27 -9.95
C GLU A 303 0.10 0.00 -10.99
N GLU A 304 -0.08 1.23 -11.48
CA GLU A 304 -1.07 1.44 -12.55
C GLU A 304 -0.77 0.51 -13.73
N CYS A 305 -1.76 -0.33 -14.09
CA CYS A 305 -1.60 -1.28 -15.16
C CYS A 305 -1.54 -0.54 -16.49
N SER A 306 -0.34 -0.37 -17.03
CA SER A 306 -0.14 0.19 -18.37
C SER A 306 0.00 -0.88 -19.46
N SER A 307 -0.03 -2.17 -19.07
CA SER A 307 0.19 -3.30 -19.97
C SER A 307 -1.06 -3.59 -20.79
N ASN A 308 -0.92 -3.58 -22.11
CA ASN A 308 -1.94 -4.14 -23.00
C ASN A 308 -1.99 -5.67 -22.83
N MET A 309 -3.20 -6.25 -22.79
CA MET A 309 -3.38 -7.72 -22.70
C MET A 309 -4.51 -8.23 -23.58
N ASP A 310 -4.35 -9.43 -24.13
CA ASP A 310 -5.41 -10.23 -24.73
C ASP A 310 -6.04 -11.08 -23.63
N LEU A 311 -7.36 -10.95 -23.46
CA LEU A 311 -8.11 -11.58 -22.39
C LEU A 311 -9.24 -12.44 -22.95
N ALA A 312 -9.42 -13.65 -22.40
CA ALA A 312 -10.60 -14.46 -22.65
C ALA A 312 -11.16 -15.03 -21.35
N PHE A 313 -12.47 -15.21 -21.32
CA PHE A 313 -13.18 -15.84 -20.21
C PHE A 313 -13.74 -17.19 -20.65
N LEU A 314 -13.41 -18.22 -19.87
CA LEU A 314 -13.98 -19.55 -19.96
C LEU A 314 -14.95 -19.71 -18.79
N ILE A 315 -16.25 -19.61 -19.05
CA ILE A 315 -17.28 -19.66 -18.02
C ILE A 315 -17.95 -21.02 -18.03
N ASP A 316 -17.98 -21.66 -16.88
CA ASP A 316 -18.73 -22.88 -16.68
C ASP A 316 -20.24 -22.62 -16.78
N SER A 317 -20.88 -23.37 -17.68
CA SER A 317 -22.30 -23.29 -17.98
C SER A 317 -23.01 -24.60 -17.65
N SER A 318 -22.40 -25.43 -16.81
CA SER A 318 -22.91 -26.75 -16.45
C SER A 318 -24.19 -26.70 -15.60
N GLY A 319 -24.81 -27.87 -15.43
CA GLY A 319 -26.03 -28.06 -14.65
C GLY A 319 -25.84 -27.98 -13.12
N SER A 320 -24.61 -28.02 -12.61
CA SER A 320 -24.31 -27.76 -11.19
C SER A 320 -24.55 -26.31 -10.80
N ILE A 321 -24.37 -25.41 -11.77
CA ILE A 321 -24.55 -23.97 -11.60
C ILE A 321 -26.03 -23.64 -11.73
N GLN A 322 -26.62 -22.95 -10.75
CA GLN A 322 -27.99 -22.46 -10.87
C GLN A 322 -28.06 -21.33 -11.88
N SER A 323 -29.17 -21.15 -12.61
CA SER A 323 -29.25 -20.08 -13.62
C SER A 323 -29.03 -18.67 -13.06
N ARG A 324 -29.39 -18.42 -11.80
CA ARG A 324 -29.07 -17.16 -11.12
C ARG A 324 -27.56 -16.94 -10.93
N ASP A 325 -26.83 -18.02 -10.74
CA ASP A 325 -25.38 -18.01 -10.51
C ASP A 325 -24.63 -17.93 -11.85
N PHE A 326 -25.19 -18.55 -12.90
CA PHE A 326 -24.73 -18.34 -14.28
C PHE A 326 -24.90 -16.88 -14.75
N ILE A 327 -26.04 -16.24 -14.44
CA ILE A 327 -26.24 -14.81 -14.71
C ILE A 327 -25.16 -13.97 -14.01
N ARG A 328 -24.83 -14.28 -12.75
CA ARG A 328 -23.75 -13.60 -12.01
C ARG A 328 -22.37 -13.82 -12.62
N ALA A 329 -22.12 -14.98 -13.20
CA ALA A 329 -20.90 -15.26 -13.94
C ALA A 329 -20.80 -14.40 -15.21
N LEU A 330 -21.92 -14.17 -15.91
CA LEU A 330 -21.99 -13.25 -17.04
C LEU A 330 -21.82 -11.79 -16.59
N GLU A 331 -22.48 -11.37 -15.51
CA GLU A 331 -22.30 -10.04 -14.90
C GLU A 331 -20.83 -9.79 -14.52
N PHE A 332 -20.11 -10.81 -14.05
CA PHE A 332 -18.69 -10.72 -13.78
C PHE A 332 -17.87 -10.37 -15.03
N VAL A 333 -18.19 -10.97 -16.19
CA VAL A 333 -17.54 -10.66 -17.47
C VAL A 333 -17.99 -9.30 -18.01
N GLU A 334 -19.26 -8.94 -17.89
CA GLU A 334 -19.75 -7.60 -18.24
C GLU A 334 -19.04 -6.51 -17.45
N ASN A 335 -18.78 -6.72 -16.16
CA ASN A 335 -18.03 -5.81 -15.32
C ASN A 335 -16.57 -5.66 -15.80
N ALA A 336 -15.95 -6.74 -16.28
CA ALA A 336 -14.62 -6.69 -16.87
C ALA A 336 -14.59 -5.83 -18.14
N VAL A 337 -15.52 -6.07 -19.07
CA VAL A 337 -15.68 -5.29 -20.30
C VAL A 337 -16.04 -3.83 -19.99
N ASN A 338 -16.75 -3.58 -18.88
CA ASN A 338 -17.15 -2.23 -18.51
C ASN A 338 -16.00 -1.31 -18.11
N ILE A 339 -14.87 -1.87 -17.71
CA ILE A 339 -13.73 -1.11 -17.17
C ILE A 339 -12.66 -0.88 -18.26
N GLU A 340 -12.52 -1.80 -19.20
CA GLU A 340 -11.57 -1.67 -20.30
C GLU A 340 -12.12 -0.81 -21.44
N THR A 341 -11.51 0.34 -21.68
CA THR A 341 -11.94 1.33 -22.69
C THR A 341 -11.36 1.11 -24.08
N TYR A 342 -10.53 0.06 -24.27
CA TYR A 342 -9.74 -0.14 -25.48
C TYR A 342 -9.73 -1.60 -25.98
N LEU A 343 -10.90 -2.26 -25.98
CA LEU A 343 -11.06 -3.49 -26.75
C LEU A 343 -11.09 -3.12 -28.24
N ASN A 344 -10.01 -3.41 -28.97
CA ASN A 344 -9.93 -3.19 -30.42
C ASN A 344 -10.76 -4.25 -31.16
N THR A 345 -12.09 -4.16 -31.02
CA THR A 345 -13.05 -5.00 -31.73
C THR A 345 -13.82 -4.16 -32.74
N THR A 346 -14.40 -4.79 -33.75
CA THR A 346 -15.37 -4.15 -34.65
C THR A 346 -16.69 -3.80 -33.95
N HIS A 347 -16.81 -4.09 -32.65
CA HIS A 347 -18.02 -4.01 -31.85
C HIS A 347 -17.89 -2.89 -30.83
N SER A 348 -18.97 -2.14 -30.61
CA SER A 348 -19.00 -1.19 -29.50
C SER A 348 -19.01 -1.95 -28.18
N LYS A 349 -18.55 -1.29 -27.11
CA LYS A 349 -18.68 -1.78 -25.74
C LYS A 349 -20.11 -2.25 -25.42
N ASP A 350 -21.11 -1.48 -25.86
CA ASP A 350 -22.53 -1.80 -25.65
C ASP A 350 -22.96 -3.07 -26.41
N ASP A 351 -22.50 -3.30 -27.64
CA ASP A 351 -22.79 -4.52 -28.41
C ASP A 351 -22.14 -5.76 -27.76
N LEU A 352 -20.95 -5.62 -27.18
CA LEU A 352 -20.32 -6.71 -26.42
C LEU A 352 -21.11 -7.07 -25.16
N ILE A 353 -21.55 -6.07 -24.39
CA ILE A 353 -22.38 -6.29 -23.19
C ILE A 353 -23.71 -6.93 -23.57
N GLU A 354 -24.37 -6.45 -24.63
CA GLU A 354 -25.62 -7.04 -25.12
C GLU A 354 -25.43 -8.52 -25.50
N ARG A 355 -24.36 -8.84 -26.25
CA ARG A 355 -24.04 -10.22 -26.63
C ARG A 355 -23.76 -11.12 -25.42
N ILE A 356 -23.03 -10.62 -24.41
CA ILE A 356 -22.75 -11.38 -23.18
C ILE A 356 -24.07 -11.71 -22.46
N SER A 357 -24.98 -10.73 -22.34
CA SER A 357 -26.29 -10.93 -21.70
C SER A 357 -27.19 -11.95 -22.41
N MET A 358 -26.95 -12.21 -23.70
CA MET A 358 -27.70 -13.17 -24.53
C MET A 358 -27.12 -14.60 -24.52
N ILE A 359 -26.00 -14.84 -23.82
CA ILE A 359 -25.42 -16.18 -23.72
C ILE A 359 -26.37 -17.10 -22.94
N ASN A 360 -26.79 -18.20 -23.57
CA ASN A 360 -27.71 -19.15 -22.96
C ASN A 360 -27.01 -20.10 -21.99
N HIS A 361 -27.63 -20.33 -20.84
CA HIS A 361 -27.19 -21.34 -19.87
C HIS A 361 -27.45 -22.76 -20.43
N MET A 362 -26.38 -23.46 -20.82
CA MET A 362 -26.44 -24.78 -21.46
C MET A 362 -26.91 -25.91 -20.53
N ARG A 363 -26.59 -25.84 -19.22
CA ARG A 363 -26.94 -26.83 -18.19
C ARG A 363 -26.46 -28.26 -18.48
N ASP A 364 -25.37 -28.41 -19.21
CA ASP A 364 -24.75 -29.70 -19.53
C ASP A 364 -23.74 -30.12 -18.43
N VAL A 365 -22.91 -31.13 -18.65
CA VAL A 365 -21.81 -31.47 -17.73
C VAL A 365 -20.63 -30.49 -17.84
N THR A 366 -19.76 -30.45 -16.84
CA THR A 366 -18.60 -29.56 -16.78
C THR A 366 -17.48 -30.05 -17.72
N PHE A 367 -17.40 -29.49 -18.93
CA PHE A 367 -16.43 -29.87 -19.97
C PHE A 367 -15.19 -28.96 -20.02
N THR A 368 -14.49 -28.78 -18.90
CA THR A 368 -13.38 -27.80 -18.81
C THR A 368 -12.25 -28.10 -19.79
N GLY A 369 -11.94 -29.37 -20.06
CA GLY A 369 -10.87 -29.75 -21.00
C GLY A 369 -11.21 -29.45 -22.46
N GLU A 370 -12.45 -29.72 -22.86
CA GLU A 370 -12.97 -29.39 -24.19
C GLU A 370 -13.05 -27.87 -24.36
N ALA A 371 -13.50 -27.16 -23.33
CA ALA A 371 -13.62 -25.71 -23.34
C ALA A 371 -12.24 -25.03 -23.47
N LEU A 372 -11.21 -25.52 -22.77
CA LEU A 372 -9.82 -25.07 -22.96
C LEU A 372 -9.30 -25.38 -24.38
N ASN A 373 -9.68 -26.53 -24.95
CA ASN A 373 -9.29 -26.90 -26.30
C ASN A 373 -9.96 -26.02 -27.37
N GLU A 374 -11.19 -25.55 -27.14
CA GLU A 374 -11.82 -24.53 -27.97
C GLU A 374 -11.18 -23.14 -27.77
N ALA A 375 -10.81 -22.79 -26.53
CA ALA A 375 -10.08 -21.55 -26.26
C ALA A 375 -8.75 -21.47 -27.03
N PHE A 376 -8.04 -22.60 -27.16
CA PHE A 376 -6.84 -22.71 -28.00
C PHE A 376 -7.09 -22.32 -29.46
N LYS A 377 -8.25 -22.64 -30.02
CA LYS A 377 -8.62 -22.26 -31.40
C LYS A 377 -9.02 -20.79 -31.52
N ILE A 378 -9.50 -20.18 -30.43
CA ILE A 378 -9.90 -18.77 -30.38
C ILE A 378 -8.67 -17.88 -30.22
N TYR A 379 -7.68 -18.30 -29.43
CA TYR A 379 -6.37 -17.64 -29.31
C TYR A 379 -5.50 -17.86 -30.55
N SER A 380 -5.90 -17.26 -31.66
CA SER A 380 -5.15 -17.27 -32.91
C SER A 380 -5.01 -15.87 -33.49
N SER A 381 -3.93 -15.64 -34.24
CA SER A 381 -3.68 -14.35 -34.91
C SER A 381 -4.81 -13.99 -35.88
N GLU A 382 -5.41 -14.99 -36.54
CA GLU A 382 -6.57 -14.83 -37.42
C GLU A 382 -7.82 -14.29 -36.71
N ARG A 383 -7.91 -14.48 -35.39
CA ARG A 383 -9.04 -14.04 -34.54
C ARG A 383 -8.71 -12.82 -33.69
N GLY A 384 -7.64 -12.11 -34.03
CA GLY A 384 -7.28 -10.83 -33.40
C GLY A 384 -6.32 -10.94 -32.22
N MET A 385 -5.78 -12.14 -31.93
CA MET A 385 -4.71 -12.28 -30.95
C MET A 385 -3.49 -11.48 -31.41
N ARG A 386 -3.01 -10.56 -30.55
CA ARG A 386 -1.87 -9.69 -30.86
C ARG A 386 -0.55 -10.44 -30.81
N ASP A 387 0.40 -9.98 -31.60
CA ASP A 387 1.72 -10.59 -31.69
C ASP A 387 2.51 -10.38 -30.39
N SER A 388 3.17 -11.43 -29.90
CA SER A 388 3.98 -11.38 -28.67
C SER A 388 5.14 -10.38 -28.73
N SER A 389 5.63 -10.03 -29.93
CA SER A 389 6.64 -8.98 -30.12
C SER A 389 6.15 -7.60 -29.69
N LEU A 390 4.84 -7.38 -29.52
CA LEU A 390 4.26 -6.13 -29.01
C LEU A 390 4.24 -6.08 -27.48
N GLY A 391 4.75 -7.10 -26.78
CA GLY A 391 4.77 -7.13 -25.32
C GLY A 391 3.39 -7.28 -24.68
N VAL A 392 2.45 -7.90 -25.40
CA VAL A 392 1.05 -8.06 -24.96
C VAL A 392 0.88 -9.41 -24.25
N GLY A 393 0.44 -9.38 -22.99
CA GLY A 393 0.14 -10.58 -22.22
C GLY A 393 -1.09 -11.31 -22.77
N LYS A 394 -1.12 -12.64 -22.69
CA LYS A 394 -2.24 -13.48 -23.17
C LYS A 394 -2.80 -14.26 -21.99
N ILE A 395 -4.08 -14.07 -21.67
CA ILE A 395 -4.64 -14.57 -20.41
C ILE A 395 -6.01 -15.22 -20.61
N ILE A 396 -6.17 -16.44 -20.12
CA ILE A 396 -7.46 -17.12 -20.02
C ILE A 396 -7.87 -17.12 -18.55
N ILE A 397 -9.06 -16.59 -18.26
CA ILE A 397 -9.69 -16.70 -16.95
C ILE A 397 -10.70 -17.84 -17.00
N VAL A 398 -10.48 -18.88 -16.20
CA VAL A 398 -11.39 -20.03 -16.09
C VAL A 398 -12.25 -19.86 -14.84
N LEU A 399 -13.57 -19.74 -15.00
CA LEU A 399 -14.53 -19.62 -13.91
C LEU A 399 -15.39 -20.87 -13.83
N THR A 400 -15.27 -21.66 -12.76
CA THR A 400 -15.99 -22.94 -12.61
C THR A 400 -16.30 -23.26 -11.14
N ASP A 401 -17.37 -24.03 -10.91
CA ASP A 401 -17.79 -24.47 -9.57
C ASP A 401 -17.48 -25.94 -9.24
N GLY A 402 -16.84 -26.65 -10.18
CA GLY A 402 -16.79 -28.11 -10.13
C GLY A 402 -15.59 -28.74 -10.80
N GLN A 403 -15.65 -30.07 -10.86
CA GLN A 403 -14.65 -30.93 -11.49
C GLN A 403 -15.00 -31.16 -12.95
N SER A 404 -14.01 -31.19 -13.85
CA SER A 404 -14.25 -31.56 -15.24
C SER A 404 -14.74 -33.01 -15.35
N ASN A 405 -15.88 -33.19 -16.00
CA ASN A 405 -16.49 -34.49 -16.30
C ASN A 405 -16.36 -34.88 -17.79
N GLY A 406 -15.60 -34.11 -18.56
CA GLY A 406 -15.35 -34.33 -19.98
C GLY A 406 -14.47 -35.54 -20.33
N LEU A 407 -14.46 -35.87 -21.62
CA LEU A 407 -13.57 -36.88 -22.19
C LEU A 407 -12.13 -36.35 -22.28
N ILE A 408 -11.97 -35.05 -22.48
CA ILE A 408 -10.67 -34.38 -22.53
C ILE A 408 -10.25 -33.97 -21.11
N LYS A 409 -9.05 -34.42 -20.71
CA LYS A 409 -8.47 -34.01 -19.43
C LYS A 409 -7.97 -32.57 -19.55
N PRO A 410 -8.30 -31.67 -18.61
CA PRO A 410 -8.00 -30.25 -18.77
C PRO A 410 -6.51 -29.91 -18.53
N ILE A 411 -5.82 -30.60 -17.62
CA ILE A 411 -4.41 -30.31 -17.29
C ILE A 411 -3.49 -30.40 -18.53
N PRO A 412 -3.49 -31.48 -19.34
CA PRO A 412 -2.63 -31.54 -20.53
C PRO A 412 -2.92 -30.45 -21.57
N VAL A 413 -4.18 -30.04 -21.72
CA VAL A 413 -4.55 -28.97 -22.65
C VAL A 413 -4.10 -27.62 -22.11
N ALA A 414 -4.24 -27.40 -20.80
CA ALA A 414 -3.76 -26.20 -20.12
C ALA A 414 -2.22 -26.09 -20.17
N ASP A 415 -1.50 -27.21 -20.01
CA ASP A 415 -0.04 -27.27 -20.20
C ASP A 415 0.35 -26.83 -21.62
N ALA A 416 -0.34 -27.35 -22.64
CA ALA A 416 -0.09 -26.97 -24.03
C ALA A 416 -0.36 -25.48 -24.28
N LEU A 417 -1.44 -24.92 -23.73
CA LEU A 417 -1.73 -23.48 -23.77
C LEU A 417 -0.60 -22.67 -23.11
N ARG A 418 -0.18 -23.04 -21.90
CA ARG A 418 0.90 -22.35 -21.19
C ARG A 418 2.24 -22.39 -21.91
N GLN A 419 2.56 -23.50 -22.56
CA GLN A 419 3.77 -23.62 -23.40
C GLN A 419 3.77 -22.66 -24.61
N THR A 420 2.61 -22.14 -25.03
CA THR A 420 2.52 -21.10 -26.05
C THR A 420 2.62 -19.67 -25.52
N GLY A 421 2.87 -19.50 -24.21
CA GLY A 421 2.94 -18.20 -23.54
C GLY A 421 1.58 -17.65 -23.10
N ILE A 422 0.54 -18.49 -23.05
CA ILE A 422 -0.79 -18.10 -22.54
C ILE A 422 -0.88 -18.45 -21.06
N SER A 423 -1.16 -17.45 -20.23
CA SER A 423 -1.35 -17.65 -18.79
C SER A 423 -2.80 -18.00 -18.47
N ILE A 424 -3.02 -18.83 -17.46
CA ILE A 424 -4.37 -19.31 -17.13
C ILE A 424 -4.65 -19.02 -15.65
N ILE A 425 -5.58 -18.11 -15.38
CA ILE A 425 -6.05 -17.81 -14.03
C ILE A 425 -7.30 -18.64 -13.77
N SER A 426 -7.24 -19.53 -12.79
CA SER A 426 -8.39 -20.34 -12.39
C SER A 426 -9.16 -19.68 -11.25
N VAL A 427 -10.48 -19.61 -11.37
CA VAL A 427 -11.41 -19.06 -10.40
C VAL A 427 -12.39 -20.17 -10.01
N GLY A 428 -12.13 -20.79 -8.86
CA GLY A 428 -12.99 -21.83 -8.30
C GLY A 428 -14.07 -21.23 -7.41
N VAL A 429 -15.34 -21.49 -7.71
CA VAL A 429 -16.49 -20.97 -6.97
C VAL A 429 -17.21 -22.07 -6.20
N GLY A 430 -17.38 -21.91 -4.89
CA GLY A 430 -18.15 -22.84 -4.07
C GLY A 430 -17.33 -23.86 -3.29
N PRO A 431 -18.02 -24.76 -2.57
CA PRO A 431 -17.38 -25.67 -1.61
C PRO A 431 -16.82 -26.95 -2.24
N ASN A 432 -17.26 -27.33 -3.45
CA ASN A 432 -17.01 -28.65 -4.04
C ASN A 432 -15.99 -28.58 -5.20
N LEU A 433 -14.83 -27.97 -4.94
CA LEU A 433 -13.79 -27.75 -5.95
C LEU A 433 -12.79 -28.91 -6.01
N ASN A 434 -12.35 -29.26 -7.21
CA ASN A 434 -11.17 -30.10 -7.40
C ASN A 434 -9.91 -29.21 -7.44
N PHE A 435 -9.23 -29.06 -6.29
CA PHE A 435 -8.07 -28.19 -6.18
C PHE A 435 -6.89 -28.64 -7.04
N GLU A 436 -6.63 -29.94 -7.14
CA GLU A 436 -5.52 -30.44 -7.95
C GLU A 436 -5.74 -30.14 -9.43
N GLU A 437 -6.98 -30.28 -9.90
CA GLU A 437 -7.36 -29.93 -11.27
C GLU A 437 -7.20 -28.44 -11.53
N LEU A 438 -7.71 -27.57 -10.65
CA LEU A 438 -7.62 -26.12 -10.82
C LEU A 438 -6.17 -25.60 -10.72
N ILE A 439 -5.37 -26.15 -9.82
CA ILE A 439 -3.93 -25.84 -9.72
C ILE A 439 -3.20 -26.32 -10.99
N GLY A 440 -3.52 -27.51 -11.49
CA GLY A 440 -2.95 -28.03 -12.74
C GLY A 440 -3.37 -27.23 -13.98
N ILE A 441 -4.61 -26.72 -14.02
CA ILE A 441 -5.11 -25.84 -15.09
C ILE A 441 -4.45 -24.47 -15.06
N SER A 442 -4.13 -23.94 -13.89
CA SER A 442 -3.44 -22.66 -13.76
C SER A 442 -1.91 -22.79 -13.84
N GLY A 443 -1.36 -23.99 -13.65
CA GLY A 443 0.09 -24.22 -13.65
C GLY A 443 0.77 -23.86 -12.32
N GLY A 444 -0.01 -23.57 -11.28
CA GLY A 444 0.49 -23.25 -9.96
C GLY A 444 -0.59 -22.63 -9.06
N SER A 445 -0.41 -22.73 -7.74
CA SER A 445 -1.38 -22.22 -6.78
C SER A 445 -1.46 -20.68 -6.73
N SER A 446 -0.45 -19.97 -7.23
CA SER A 446 -0.42 -18.50 -7.30
C SER A 446 -1.42 -17.91 -8.30
N GLN A 447 -1.87 -18.71 -9.28
CA GLN A 447 -2.85 -18.31 -10.30
C GLN A 447 -4.24 -18.90 -10.04
N LEU A 448 -4.50 -19.37 -8.80
CA LEU A 448 -5.80 -19.89 -8.36
C LEU A 448 -6.48 -18.92 -7.38
N ILE A 449 -7.64 -18.43 -7.77
CA ILE A 449 -8.53 -17.64 -6.91
C ILE A 449 -9.71 -18.51 -6.46
N ARG A 450 -10.06 -18.40 -5.18
CA ARG A 450 -11.19 -19.13 -4.59
C ARG A 450 -12.26 -18.18 -4.12
N VAL A 451 -13.50 -18.53 -4.41
CA VAL A 451 -14.67 -17.73 -4.05
C VAL A 451 -15.70 -18.62 -3.39
N ASP A 452 -16.36 -18.15 -2.34
CA ASP A 452 -17.35 -18.97 -1.63
C ASP A 452 -18.62 -19.19 -2.48
N ASP A 453 -18.98 -18.22 -3.32
CA ASP A 453 -20.20 -18.20 -4.13
C ASP A 453 -20.10 -17.17 -5.27
N TYR A 454 -21.02 -17.27 -6.24
CA TYR A 454 -21.06 -16.36 -7.40
C TYR A 454 -21.48 -14.93 -7.06
N GLN A 455 -22.08 -14.65 -5.89
CA GLN A 455 -22.38 -13.26 -5.48
C GLN A 455 -21.08 -12.52 -5.15
N LYS A 456 -20.10 -13.23 -4.61
CA LYS A 456 -18.78 -12.70 -4.29
C LYS A 456 -17.83 -12.70 -5.48
N ALA A 457 -18.18 -13.33 -6.61
CA ALA A 457 -17.33 -13.34 -7.81
C ALA A 457 -17.08 -11.91 -8.34
N ALA A 458 -18.05 -11.01 -8.27
CA ALA A 458 -17.85 -9.60 -8.62
C ALA A 458 -16.78 -8.90 -7.74
N LEU A 459 -16.56 -9.37 -6.51
CA LEU A 459 -15.60 -8.77 -5.56
C LEU A 459 -14.15 -9.16 -5.86
N ILE A 460 -13.92 -10.25 -6.60
CA ILE A 460 -12.57 -10.72 -6.95
C ILE A 460 -12.08 -10.10 -8.25
N PHE A 461 -12.93 -9.36 -8.98
CA PHE A 461 -12.54 -8.71 -10.24
C PHE A 461 -11.26 -7.89 -10.08
N TYR A 462 -11.12 -7.20 -8.94
CA TYR A 462 -9.89 -6.48 -8.62
C TYR A 462 -8.68 -7.42 -8.58
N GLU A 463 -8.77 -8.55 -7.88
CA GLU A 463 -7.68 -9.53 -7.74
C GLU A 463 -7.30 -10.16 -9.08
N ILE A 464 -8.29 -10.44 -9.92
CA ILE A 464 -8.05 -10.91 -11.29
C ILE A 464 -7.34 -9.84 -12.12
N ASN A 465 -7.78 -8.59 -12.06
CA ASN A 465 -7.09 -7.49 -12.74
C ASN A 465 -5.64 -7.36 -12.25
N GLN A 466 -5.37 -7.57 -10.95
CA GLN A 466 -4.00 -7.59 -10.43
C GLN A 466 -3.15 -8.71 -11.03
N LEU A 467 -3.63 -9.96 -10.92
CA LEU A 467 -2.91 -11.12 -11.43
C LEU A 467 -2.69 -11.01 -12.94
N SER A 468 -3.71 -10.54 -13.66
CA SER A 468 -3.62 -10.29 -15.09
C SER A 468 -2.58 -9.24 -15.44
N CYS A 469 -2.52 -8.15 -14.66
CA CYS A 469 -1.57 -7.08 -14.90
C CYS A 469 -0.11 -7.45 -14.60
N LEU A 470 0.08 -8.20 -13.51
CA LEU A 470 1.39 -8.65 -13.06
C LEU A 470 1.90 -9.83 -13.90
N GLN A 471 1.06 -10.43 -14.73
CA GLN A 471 1.48 -11.56 -15.54
C GLN A 471 2.51 -11.13 -16.60
N PRO A 472 3.73 -11.68 -16.59
CA PRO A 472 4.73 -11.29 -17.58
C PRO A 472 4.31 -11.72 -18.98
N ALA A 473 4.40 -10.81 -19.95
CA ALA A 473 4.16 -11.13 -21.34
C ALA A 473 5.32 -11.95 -21.90
N THR A 474 5.03 -13.13 -22.44
CA THR A 474 6.06 -13.94 -23.11
C THR A 474 6.49 -13.27 -24.41
N ILE A 475 7.78 -12.95 -24.54
CA ILE A 475 8.34 -12.24 -25.69
C ILE A 475 9.27 -13.12 -26.54
N PRO A 476 9.35 -12.87 -27.86
CA PRO A 476 10.37 -13.47 -28.71
C PRO A 476 11.76 -12.85 -28.43
N ALA A 477 12.79 -13.39 -29.08
CA ALA A 477 14.16 -12.88 -28.99
C ALA A 477 14.33 -11.41 -29.45
N SER A 478 13.38 -10.84 -30.18
CA SER A 478 13.38 -9.42 -30.55
C SER A 478 11.95 -8.88 -30.57
N THR A 479 11.68 -7.85 -29.79
CA THR A 479 10.36 -7.19 -29.76
C THR A 479 10.23 -6.13 -30.86
N ASN A 480 9.01 -5.69 -31.12
CA ASN A 480 8.73 -4.40 -31.74
C ASN A 480 8.90 -3.27 -30.68
N PRO A 481 8.84 -1.99 -31.08
CA PRO A 481 8.77 -0.89 -30.12
C PRO A 481 7.58 -1.04 -29.16
N ILE A 482 7.83 -0.95 -27.86
CA ILE A 482 6.85 -1.04 -26.77
C ILE A 482 6.84 0.28 -26.01
N GLU A 483 5.66 0.78 -25.67
CA GLU A 483 5.48 2.02 -24.90
C GLU A 483 5.26 1.72 -23.42
N VAL A 484 5.80 2.55 -22.54
CA VAL A 484 5.58 2.48 -21.08
C VAL A 484 5.40 3.87 -20.49
N GLY A 485 4.42 4.01 -19.61
CA GLY A 485 4.06 5.27 -18.95
C GLY A 485 5.06 5.71 -17.89
N LEU A 486 4.94 6.96 -17.44
CA LEU A 486 5.74 7.50 -16.34
C LEU A 486 5.45 6.73 -15.05
N ASN A 487 6.49 6.19 -14.41
CA ASN A 487 6.42 5.40 -13.17
C ASN A 487 5.57 4.12 -13.27
N THR A 488 5.25 3.66 -14.48
CA THR A 488 4.61 2.35 -14.68
C THR A 488 5.64 1.34 -15.14
N ALA A 489 5.40 0.06 -14.86
CA ALA A 489 6.26 -1.04 -15.26
C ALA A 489 5.49 -2.03 -16.13
N ILE A 490 6.19 -2.64 -17.09
CA ILE A 490 5.70 -3.78 -17.86
C ILE A 490 6.67 -4.94 -17.63
N TYR A 491 6.10 -6.13 -17.42
CA TYR A 491 6.83 -7.34 -17.11
C TYR A 491 6.81 -8.29 -18.31
N PHE A 492 7.95 -8.93 -18.56
CA PHE A 492 8.15 -9.84 -19.68
C PHE A 492 8.79 -11.14 -19.20
N SER A 493 8.52 -12.23 -19.92
CA SER A 493 9.24 -13.50 -19.76
C SER A 493 9.84 -13.95 -21.09
N TYR A 494 11.04 -14.53 -21.01
CA TYR A 494 11.69 -15.20 -22.13
C TYR A 494 11.98 -16.65 -21.75
N PRO A 495 11.42 -17.65 -22.48
CA PRO A 495 11.65 -19.05 -22.21
C PRO A 495 13.07 -19.45 -22.61
N ILE A 496 13.77 -20.18 -21.74
CA ILE A 496 15.15 -20.62 -21.94
C ILE A 496 15.14 -22.07 -22.41
N ASN A 497 15.60 -22.32 -23.64
CA ASN A 497 15.68 -23.67 -24.19
C ASN A 497 16.87 -24.43 -23.59
N ASN A 498 16.58 -25.22 -22.56
CA ASN A 498 17.53 -26.02 -21.81
C ASN A 498 17.95 -27.28 -22.61
N THR A 499 18.74 -27.08 -23.66
CA THR A 499 19.58 -28.14 -24.22
C THR A 499 20.73 -28.36 -23.24
N ASN A 500 21.22 -29.58 -23.03
CA ASN A 500 22.27 -29.98 -22.06
C ASN A 500 23.67 -29.27 -22.23
N GLU A 501 23.71 -28.06 -22.76
CA GLU A 501 24.86 -27.23 -23.03
C GLU A 501 24.79 -25.96 -22.18
N THR A 502 25.91 -25.52 -21.66
CA THR A 502 26.03 -24.29 -20.90
C THR A 502 25.85 -23.10 -21.84
N LYS A 503 24.65 -22.51 -21.83
CA LYS A 503 24.31 -21.31 -22.60
C LYS A 503 24.43 -20.06 -21.74
N SER A 504 24.72 -18.94 -22.39
CA SER A 504 24.65 -17.58 -21.83
C SER A 504 23.63 -16.75 -22.61
N LEU A 505 22.91 -15.81 -21.97
CA LEU A 505 21.93 -14.95 -22.63
C LEU A 505 22.35 -13.48 -22.58
N ASP A 506 22.57 -12.86 -23.72
CA ASP A 506 22.73 -11.42 -23.78
C ASP A 506 21.37 -10.74 -23.87
N LEU A 507 20.93 -10.08 -22.80
CA LEU A 507 19.72 -9.22 -22.75
C LEU A 507 20.07 -7.75 -23.01
N THR A 508 19.60 -7.22 -24.13
CA THR A 508 19.70 -5.80 -24.49
C THR A 508 18.33 -5.14 -24.46
N VAL A 509 18.21 -4.04 -23.72
CA VAL A 509 17.04 -3.14 -23.78
C VAL A 509 17.46 -1.81 -24.40
N ILE A 510 16.82 -1.45 -25.51
CA ILE A 510 17.15 -0.29 -26.35
C ILE A 510 16.07 0.78 -26.16
N PRO A 511 16.33 1.88 -25.43
CA PRO A 511 15.41 3.00 -25.37
C PRO A 511 15.35 3.71 -26.74
N LEU A 512 14.14 3.85 -27.29
CA LEU A 512 13.84 4.55 -28.54
C LEU A 512 13.34 5.98 -28.28
N ALA A 513 12.68 6.20 -27.15
CA ALA A 513 12.27 7.50 -26.65
C ALA A 513 12.18 7.48 -25.11
N GLY A 514 12.45 8.60 -24.45
CA GLY A 514 12.44 8.70 -22.99
C GLY A 514 13.52 7.87 -22.31
N ASP A 515 13.39 7.71 -21.01
CA ASP A 515 14.31 6.94 -20.18
C ASP A 515 13.57 5.78 -19.52
N VAL A 516 14.23 4.64 -19.40
CA VAL A 516 13.65 3.43 -18.78
C VAL A 516 14.58 2.86 -17.73
N GLN A 517 14.02 2.25 -16.70
CA GLN A 517 14.75 1.43 -15.74
C GLN A 517 14.46 -0.04 -16.01
N VAL A 518 15.50 -0.85 -16.07
CA VAL A 518 15.41 -2.26 -16.43
C VAL A 518 15.82 -3.11 -15.25
N PHE A 519 15.00 -4.14 -15.00
CA PHE A 519 15.21 -5.15 -13.98
C PHE A 519 15.18 -6.51 -14.64
N SER A 520 15.89 -7.48 -14.06
CA SER A 520 15.79 -8.88 -14.49
C SER A 520 15.89 -9.84 -13.33
N SER A 521 15.23 -10.99 -13.43
CA SER A 521 15.40 -12.09 -12.50
C SER A 521 15.11 -13.45 -13.13
N PHE A 522 15.72 -14.52 -12.62
CA PHE A 522 15.36 -15.90 -12.98
C PHE A 522 14.26 -16.51 -12.12
N THR A 523 13.94 -15.86 -11.00
CA THR A 523 13.06 -16.44 -9.98
C THR A 523 11.89 -15.53 -9.64
N ASN A 524 12.09 -14.22 -9.74
CA ASN A 524 11.03 -13.25 -9.56
C ASN A 524 10.38 -12.91 -10.91
N GLN A 525 9.08 -13.18 -11.03
CA GLN A 525 8.30 -12.88 -12.24
C GLN A 525 8.12 -11.37 -12.47
N ASN A 526 8.25 -10.56 -11.41
CA ASN A 526 7.93 -9.13 -11.40
C ASN A 526 9.10 -8.28 -10.87
N PRO A 527 10.32 -8.41 -11.42
CA PRO A 527 11.48 -7.73 -10.87
C PRO A 527 11.31 -6.20 -10.98
N ASN A 528 11.52 -5.48 -9.88
CA ASN A 528 11.32 -4.04 -9.77
C ASN A 528 12.35 -3.38 -8.83
N ASP A 529 12.24 -2.06 -8.62
CA ASP A 529 13.13 -1.25 -7.80
C ASP A 529 13.12 -1.56 -6.31
N PHE A 530 12.16 -2.38 -5.86
CA PHE A 530 11.98 -2.74 -4.46
C PHE A 530 12.28 -4.21 -4.16
N GLU A 531 12.36 -5.08 -5.15
CA GLU A 531 12.57 -6.53 -4.99
C GLU A 531 13.99 -6.98 -5.35
N VAL A 532 14.37 -8.20 -4.97
CA VAL A 532 15.64 -8.80 -5.38
C VAL A 532 15.59 -9.02 -6.88
N ALA A 533 16.06 -8.03 -7.62
CA ALA A 533 16.40 -8.20 -9.02
C ALA A 533 17.84 -8.72 -9.07
N ASP A 534 18.08 -9.76 -9.85
CA ASP A 534 19.44 -10.24 -10.12
C ASP A 534 20.28 -9.11 -10.77
N MET A 535 19.60 -8.14 -11.41
CA MET A 535 20.17 -6.85 -11.84
C MET A 535 19.15 -5.70 -11.80
N ASN A 536 19.64 -4.48 -11.55
CA ASN A 536 18.88 -3.23 -11.60
C ASN A 536 19.72 -2.14 -12.30
N ILE A 537 19.30 -1.70 -13.49
CA ILE A 537 20.07 -0.78 -14.34
C ILE A 537 19.14 0.32 -14.89
N VAL A 538 19.53 1.59 -14.76
CA VAL A 538 18.87 2.72 -15.41
C VAL A 538 19.44 2.91 -16.82
N LYS A 539 18.57 3.03 -17.83
CA LYS A 539 18.90 3.26 -19.24
C LYS A 539 18.36 4.60 -19.71
N ARG A 540 19.25 5.44 -20.23
CA ARG A 540 18.91 6.76 -20.77
C ARG A 540 18.89 6.72 -22.30
N SER A 541 17.98 7.47 -22.92
CA SER A 541 17.90 7.60 -24.38
C SER A 541 19.19 8.11 -25.05
N ALA A 542 20.08 8.77 -24.29
CA ALA A 542 21.35 9.31 -24.78
C ALA A 542 22.53 8.33 -24.72
N ASP A 543 22.38 7.17 -24.06
CA ASP A 543 23.47 6.20 -23.88
C ASP A 543 23.33 5.03 -24.88
N ASN A 544 24.24 4.97 -25.88
CA ASN A 544 24.41 3.81 -26.79
C ASN A 544 24.97 2.55 -26.09
N THR A 545 24.75 2.40 -24.77
CA THR A 545 25.34 1.32 -23.99
C THR A 545 24.50 0.04 -24.09
N TYR A 546 25.01 -0.93 -24.84
CA TYR A 546 24.54 -2.31 -24.80
C TYR A 546 24.81 -2.88 -23.40
N SER A 547 23.80 -3.46 -22.77
CA SER A 547 24.03 -4.33 -21.61
C SER A 547 24.18 -5.74 -22.14
N ASN A 548 25.34 -6.35 -21.92
CA ASN A 548 25.49 -7.80 -22.03
C ASN A 548 25.40 -8.37 -20.63
N VAL A 549 24.64 -9.45 -20.51
CA VAL A 549 24.43 -10.13 -19.24
C VAL A 549 25.06 -11.51 -19.40
N PRO A 550 26.34 -11.68 -19.07
CA PRO A 550 26.92 -13.01 -19.11
C PRO A 550 26.24 -13.86 -18.05
N LEU A 551 25.37 -14.77 -18.49
CA LEU A 551 24.74 -15.77 -17.64
C LEU A 551 25.60 -17.02 -17.69
N GLU A 552 26.22 -17.36 -16.57
CA GLU A 552 26.94 -18.62 -16.43
C GLU A 552 26.01 -19.66 -15.79
N ASN A 553 25.80 -20.79 -16.47
CA ASN A 553 25.27 -22.02 -15.87
C ASN A 553 23.86 -21.94 -15.23
N SER A 554 22.86 -21.45 -15.96
CA SER A 554 21.47 -21.43 -15.47
C SER A 554 20.73 -22.74 -15.78
N THR A 555 20.21 -23.42 -14.75
CA THR A 555 19.20 -24.50 -14.89
C THR A 555 17.76 -23.96 -14.96
N TYR A 556 17.60 -22.65 -15.11
CA TYR A 556 16.30 -21.97 -15.05
C TYR A 556 15.54 -22.08 -16.38
N GLU A 557 14.22 -22.20 -16.29
CA GLU A 557 13.34 -22.33 -17.47
C GLU A 557 12.98 -20.98 -18.10
N ASN A 558 13.06 -19.88 -17.34
CA ASN A 558 12.63 -18.56 -17.78
C ASN A 558 13.55 -17.45 -17.25
N LEU A 559 13.71 -16.41 -18.07
CA LEU A 559 14.23 -15.10 -17.68
C LEU A 559 13.06 -14.11 -17.60
N TYR A 560 12.90 -13.45 -16.45
CA TYR A 560 11.91 -12.40 -16.24
C TYR A 560 12.56 -11.02 -16.32
N ILE A 561 11.86 -10.07 -16.92
CA ILE A 561 12.35 -8.72 -17.21
C ILE A 561 11.29 -7.72 -16.81
N GLY A 562 11.66 -6.70 -16.05
CA GLY A 562 10.81 -5.55 -15.75
C GLY A 562 11.35 -4.31 -16.44
N VAL A 563 10.50 -3.53 -17.10
CA VAL A 563 10.89 -2.24 -17.69
C VAL A 563 9.95 -1.15 -17.20
N LYS A 564 10.51 -0.18 -16.47
CA LYS A 564 9.79 0.95 -15.87
C LYS A 564 10.08 2.25 -16.60
N GLY A 565 9.05 3.02 -16.95
CA GLY A 565 9.22 4.32 -17.60
C GLY A 565 9.60 5.42 -16.60
N LEU A 566 10.57 6.27 -16.95
CA LEU A 566 11.08 7.34 -16.07
C LEU A 566 10.71 8.75 -16.55
N THR A 567 10.18 8.88 -17.77
CA THR A 567 9.72 10.16 -18.33
C THR A 567 8.24 10.10 -18.72
N SER A 568 7.66 11.23 -19.13
CA SER A 568 6.25 11.31 -19.53
C SER A 568 5.90 10.48 -20.77
N PHE A 569 6.89 10.12 -21.60
CA PHE A 569 6.71 9.26 -22.77
C PHE A 569 7.97 8.41 -22.96
N ASN A 570 7.83 7.09 -22.85
CA ASN A 570 8.95 6.16 -23.00
C ASN A 570 8.58 5.09 -24.01
N GLN A 571 9.53 4.77 -24.88
CA GLN A 571 9.41 3.70 -25.86
C GLN A 571 10.73 2.93 -25.91
N PHE A 572 10.69 1.61 -25.98
CA PHE A 572 11.87 0.76 -25.97
C PHE A 572 11.69 -0.51 -26.81
N LYS A 573 12.79 -1.20 -27.08
CA LYS A 573 12.84 -2.54 -27.70
C LYS A 573 13.67 -3.48 -26.82
N ILE A 574 13.30 -4.76 -26.78
CA ILE A 574 14.08 -5.82 -26.12
C ILE A 574 14.68 -6.73 -27.19
N GLU A 575 15.96 -7.05 -27.06
CA GLU A 575 16.67 -8.04 -27.86
C GLU A 575 17.41 -9.03 -26.94
N ILE A 576 17.25 -10.33 -27.19
CA ILE A 576 17.86 -11.43 -26.41
C ILE A 576 18.63 -12.34 -27.36
N ARG A 577 19.87 -12.69 -27.02
CA ARG A 577 20.70 -13.62 -27.81
C ARG A 577 21.21 -14.77 -26.95
N GLU A 578 20.93 -16.00 -27.36
CA GLU A 578 21.55 -17.22 -26.81
C GLU A 578 22.95 -17.40 -27.39
N LEU A 579 23.96 -17.46 -26.52
CA LEU A 579 25.37 -17.67 -26.86
C LEU A 579 25.87 -18.97 -26.23
N ASN A 580 26.62 -19.77 -26.98
CA ASN A 580 27.32 -20.93 -26.44
C ASN A 580 28.49 -20.47 -25.56
N TYR A 581 28.60 -21.01 -24.34
CA TYR A 581 29.70 -20.68 -23.44
C TYR A 581 31.05 -21.10 -24.05
N VAL A 582 31.95 -20.13 -24.26
CA VAL A 582 33.35 -20.38 -24.61
C VAL A 582 34.20 -20.04 -23.39
N PRO A 583 34.81 -21.01 -22.69
CA PRO A 583 35.64 -20.73 -21.52
C PRO A 583 36.78 -19.79 -21.90
N ARG A 584 36.93 -18.67 -21.19
CA ARG A 584 38.12 -17.84 -21.31
C ARG A 584 39.32 -18.61 -20.78
N ILE A 585 40.20 -19.08 -21.66
CA ILE A 585 41.54 -19.52 -21.27
C ILE A 585 42.30 -18.27 -20.81
N ILE A 586 42.45 -18.12 -19.50
CA ILE A 586 43.38 -17.14 -18.94
C ILE A 586 44.77 -17.75 -19.09
N GLU A 587 45.56 -17.29 -20.05
CA GLU A 587 46.99 -17.56 -20.07
C GLU A 587 47.64 -16.88 -18.85
N PRO A 588 48.39 -17.62 -18.01
CA PRO A 588 49.01 -17.04 -16.83
C PRO A 588 50.12 -16.07 -17.26
N THR A 589 49.92 -14.79 -16.97
CA THR A 589 50.96 -13.76 -17.11
C THR A 589 52.12 -14.08 -16.18
N THR A 590 53.26 -14.41 -16.77
CA THR A 590 54.56 -14.51 -16.14
C THR A 590 54.95 -13.15 -15.55
N ASN A 591 54.99 -13.03 -14.22
CA ASN A 591 55.97 -12.25 -13.45
C ASN A 591 55.56 -12.14 -11.98
N SER A 592 56.13 -13.00 -11.14
CA SER A 592 56.56 -12.64 -9.79
C SER A 592 57.59 -13.67 -9.28
N PRO A 593 58.61 -13.25 -8.51
CA PRO A 593 59.82 -14.04 -8.29
C PRO A 593 59.63 -15.10 -7.22
N LEU A 594 60.29 -16.24 -7.46
CA LEU A 594 60.47 -17.38 -6.57
C LEU A 594 60.83 -16.98 -5.13
N ILE A 595 60.05 -17.47 -4.18
CA ILE A 595 60.52 -17.78 -2.83
C ILE A 595 60.37 -19.30 -2.66
N LEU A 596 61.48 -20.02 -2.83
CA LEU A 596 61.67 -21.36 -2.26
C LEU A 596 62.00 -21.18 -0.77
N PRO A 597 61.55 -22.10 0.10
CA PRO A 597 62.56 -23.01 0.63
C PRO A 597 62.11 -24.47 0.79
N ILE A 598 63.07 -25.34 0.46
CA ILE A 598 63.49 -26.55 1.19
C ILE A 598 62.55 -27.76 1.11
N ILE A 599 63.01 -28.69 0.27
CA ILE A 599 62.69 -30.11 0.23
C ILE A 599 63.22 -30.76 1.51
N ASP A 600 62.39 -31.53 2.20
CA ASP A 600 62.84 -32.71 2.91
C ASP A 600 61.95 -33.91 2.58
N ASN A 601 62.60 -35.05 2.45
CA ASN A 601 62.24 -36.17 1.61
C ASN A 601 62.13 -37.42 2.49
N LEU A 602 60.92 -37.94 2.72
CA LEU A 602 60.62 -39.27 3.27
C LEU A 602 59.21 -39.62 2.71
N GLY A 603 58.95 -40.61 1.85
CA GLY A 603 59.48 -41.96 1.75
C GLY A 603 58.53 -42.93 2.47
N GLY A 604 57.65 -43.64 1.75
CA GLY A 604 57.06 -44.90 2.24
C GLY A 604 55.56 -45.17 2.04
N GLU A 605 55.26 -46.06 1.09
CA GLU A 605 54.34 -47.23 1.15
C GLU A 605 52.80 -47.13 1.32
N ASN A 606 52.13 -47.64 0.28
CA ASN A 606 50.91 -48.46 0.19
C ASN A 606 50.21 -48.94 1.49
N ASN A 607 48.89 -48.72 1.62
CA ASN A 607 47.87 -49.78 1.52
C ASN A 607 46.41 -49.25 1.55
N PRO A 608 45.42 -50.04 1.06
CA PRO A 608 44.08 -49.59 0.69
C PRO A 608 43.00 -49.91 1.73
N GLY A 609 41.89 -49.16 1.64
CA GLY A 609 40.58 -49.52 2.20
C GLY A 609 40.28 -48.89 3.55
N GLU A 610 39.32 -47.96 3.56
CA GLU A 610 38.20 -48.01 4.51
C GLU A 610 37.11 -47.01 4.12
N SER A 611 35.90 -47.38 4.51
CA SER A 611 34.59 -46.91 4.11
C SER A 611 34.33 -45.42 4.39
N TYR A 612 33.70 -44.76 3.41
CA TYR A 612 33.00 -43.50 3.61
C TYR A 612 31.81 -43.68 4.56
N ASN A 613 31.89 -43.05 5.73
CA ASN A 613 30.70 -42.55 6.43
C ASN A 613 31.11 -41.47 7.44
N PHE A 614 30.84 -40.19 7.15
CA PHE A 614 30.70 -39.18 8.19
C PHE A 614 29.68 -38.13 7.74
N ASP A 615 28.47 -38.35 8.25
CA ASP A 615 27.43 -37.35 8.44
C ASP A 615 27.86 -36.28 9.46
N PHE A 616 27.27 -35.09 9.31
CA PHE A 616 27.05 -34.03 10.32
C PHE A 616 28.21 -33.06 10.70
N LEU A 617 28.18 -31.82 10.15
CA LEU A 617 27.70 -30.57 10.82
C LEU A 617 28.45 -29.29 10.40
N ARG A 618 27.64 -28.29 9.97
CA ARG A 618 27.71 -26.84 10.26
C ARG A 618 29.09 -26.16 10.33
N HIS A 619 29.35 -25.26 9.39
CA HIS A 619 29.21 -23.80 9.61
C HIS A 619 28.81 -23.12 8.31
#